data_AF-X0TRB0-F1
#
_entry.id   AF-X0TRB0-F1
#
_cell.length_a   1.000
_cell.length_b   1.000
_cell.length_c   1.000
_cell.angle_alpha   90.00
_cell.angle_beta   90.00
_cell.angle_gamma   90.00
#
_symmetry.space_group_name_H-M   'P 1'
#
loop_
_entity.id
_entity.type
_entity.pdbx_description
1 polymer ?
#
loop_
_entity_poly.entity_id
_entity_poly.type
_entity_poly.pdbx_seq_one_letter_code
_entity_poly.pdbx_strand_id
1 'polypeptide(L)'
;TAAGVALGAAMFDVARETWAFAVCDDATYFKKTIARIAIESRGYMPSLPEIAFVEPRSGETVAPDRAARIVVDDRAKGPAYGSMSDEQKRFLVRVARTTGLVLDPVYTGKALFGLAQAVERGDIARGARALFVHTGGLPGLLAQGEELRDAIG
;
A
#
# COMPACT_ATOMS: atom_id res chain seq x y z
N THR A 1 7.20 -7.96 0.87
CA THR A 1 7.44 -6.53 0.52
C THR A 1 7.20 -5.59 1.68
N ALA A 2 5.97 -5.42 2.17
CA ALA A 2 5.64 -4.40 3.19
C ALA A 2 6.52 -4.43 4.46
N ALA A 3 6.77 -5.62 5.03
CA ALA A 3 7.64 -5.77 6.19
C ALA A 3 9.07 -5.24 5.92
N GLY A 4 9.70 -5.67 4.81
CA GLY A 4 11.05 -5.23 4.46
C GLY A 4 11.14 -3.73 4.17
N VAL A 5 10.13 -3.16 3.50
CA VAL A 5 10.06 -1.71 3.27
C VAL A 5 9.96 -0.96 4.59
N ALA A 6 9.09 -1.36 5.50
CA ALA A 6 8.94 -0.70 6.80
C ALA A 6 10.20 -0.79 7.67
N LEU A 7 10.82 -1.97 7.73
CA LEU A 7 12.05 -2.21 8.48
C LEU A 7 13.21 -1.37 7.93
N GLY A 8 13.42 -1.41 6.61
CA GLY A 8 14.46 -0.62 5.95
C GLY A 8 14.20 0.88 6.09
N ALA A 9 12.95 1.31 5.93
CA ALA A 9 12.62 2.72 6.01
C ALA A 9 12.91 3.33 7.39
N ALA A 10 12.59 2.60 8.46
CA ALA A 10 12.89 3.02 9.81
C ALA A 10 14.37 2.89 10.18
N MET A 11 15.06 1.84 9.70
CA MET A 11 16.49 1.66 9.96
C MET A 11 17.34 2.80 9.38
N PHE A 12 16.97 3.31 8.20
CA PHE A 12 17.72 4.36 7.50
C PHE A 12 17.06 5.75 7.60
N ASP A 13 16.01 5.90 8.41
CA ASP A 13 15.29 7.17 8.61
C ASP A 13 14.85 7.87 7.32
N VAL A 14 14.34 7.09 6.34
CA VAL A 14 13.93 7.62 5.02
C VAL A 14 12.45 7.98 4.96
N ALA A 15 11.64 7.46 5.88
CA ALA A 15 10.22 7.75 6.00
C ALA A 15 9.73 7.60 7.43
N ARG A 16 8.90 8.54 7.88
CA ARG A 16 8.26 8.52 9.20
C ARG A 16 7.38 7.28 9.41
N GLU A 17 6.72 6.82 8.35
CA GLU A 17 5.81 5.69 8.38
C GLU A 17 5.67 5.05 7.01
N THR A 18 5.37 3.76 6.99
CA THR A 18 5.06 3.01 5.77
C THR A 18 3.56 2.72 5.71
N TRP A 19 2.98 2.82 4.51
CA TRP A 19 1.59 2.43 4.25
C TRP A 19 1.57 1.16 3.39
N ALA A 20 0.92 0.12 3.88
CA ALA A 20 0.66 -1.11 3.16
C ALA A 20 -0.82 -1.21 2.81
N PHE A 21 -1.13 -1.07 1.52
CA PHE A 21 -2.50 -1.23 1.01
C PHE A 21 -2.74 -2.70 0.63
N ALA A 22 -3.64 -3.36 1.35
CA ALA A 22 -4.03 -4.73 1.06
C ALA A 22 -4.94 -4.78 -0.17
N VAL A 23 -4.73 -5.80 -1.00
CA VAL A 23 -5.43 -5.98 -2.29
C VAL A 23 -6.27 -7.26 -2.35
N CYS A 24 -6.25 -8.07 -1.29
CA CYS A 24 -7.04 -9.31 -1.15
C CYS A 24 -7.60 -9.48 0.28
N ASP A 25 -6.88 -10.16 1.15
CA ASP A 25 -7.29 -10.44 2.52
C ASP A 25 -7.45 -9.16 3.36
N ASP A 26 -7.81 -9.33 4.62
CA ASP A 26 -8.00 -8.21 5.55
C ASP A 26 -6.70 -7.74 6.21
N ALA A 27 -6.79 -6.59 6.88
CA ALA A 27 -5.68 -6.02 7.63
C ALA A 27 -5.19 -6.96 8.74
N THR A 28 -6.06 -7.80 9.34
CA THR A 28 -5.67 -8.73 10.40
C THR A 28 -4.72 -9.80 9.88
N TYR A 29 -5.05 -10.41 8.73
CA TYR A 29 -4.21 -11.38 8.05
C TYR A 29 -2.83 -10.79 7.71
N PHE A 30 -2.81 -9.59 7.13
CA PHE A 30 -1.56 -8.95 6.73
C PHE A 30 -0.74 -8.47 7.93
N LYS A 31 -1.35 -7.93 8.99
CA LYS A 31 -0.66 -7.59 10.24
C LYS A 31 0.04 -8.83 10.84
N LYS A 32 -0.64 -9.98 10.90
CA LYS A 32 -0.01 -11.26 11.34
C LYS A 32 1.17 -11.67 10.47
N THR A 33 1.01 -11.62 9.14
CA THR A 33 2.07 -12.00 8.19
C THR A 33 3.28 -11.07 8.28
N ILE A 34 3.05 -9.75 8.36
CA ILE A 34 4.10 -8.74 8.50
C ILE A 34 4.86 -8.92 9.82
N ALA A 35 4.14 -9.12 10.93
CA ALA A 35 4.74 -9.36 12.24
C ALA A 35 5.64 -10.60 12.24
N ARG A 36 5.16 -11.72 11.68
CA ARG A 36 5.94 -12.95 11.55
C ARG A 36 7.23 -12.72 10.75
N ILE A 37 7.13 -12.11 9.57
CA ILE A 37 8.30 -11.82 8.73
C ILE A 37 9.29 -10.90 9.45
N ALA A 38 8.80 -9.91 10.19
CA ALA A 38 9.66 -9.00 10.94
C ALA A 38 10.40 -9.69 12.10
N ILE A 39 9.73 -10.59 12.83
CA ILE A 39 10.35 -11.42 13.88
C ILE A 39 11.42 -12.33 13.27
N GLU A 40 11.09 -13.04 12.18
CA GLU A 40 12.05 -13.89 11.47
C GLU A 40 13.27 -13.06 11.00
N SER A 41 13.03 -11.88 10.41
CA SER A 41 14.10 -10.97 9.95
C SER A 41 15.01 -10.52 11.09
N ARG A 42 14.46 -10.20 12.28
CA ARG A 42 15.25 -9.86 13.47
C ARG A 42 16.04 -11.04 14.01
N GLY A 43 15.57 -12.27 13.82
CA GLY A 43 16.35 -13.48 14.11
C GLY A 43 17.65 -13.56 13.31
N TYR A 44 17.64 -13.07 12.07
CA TYR A 44 18.84 -12.98 11.22
C TYR A 44 19.66 -11.71 11.48
N MET A 45 18.99 -10.60 11.78
CA MET A 45 19.62 -9.29 11.99
C MET A 45 18.99 -8.58 13.21
N PRO A 46 19.52 -8.83 14.43
CA PRO A 46 18.92 -8.31 15.66
C PRO A 46 18.85 -6.79 15.78
N SER A 47 19.66 -6.07 15.00
CA SER A 47 19.68 -4.60 14.95
C SER A 47 18.50 -3.99 14.19
N LEU A 48 17.67 -4.81 13.51
CA LEU A 48 16.47 -4.32 12.85
C LEU A 48 15.44 -3.79 13.87
N PRO A 49 14.74 -2.70 13.55
CA PRO A 49 13.73 -2.13 14.44
C PRO A 49 12.54 -3.07 14.63
N GLU A 50 11.80 -2.89 15.72
CA GLU A 50 10.52 -3.59 15.93
C GLU A 50 9.43 -2.97 15.05
N ILE A 51 8.49 -3.78 14.56
CA ILE A 51 7.32 -3.25 13.84
C ILE A 51 6.32 -2.68 14.86
N ALA A 52 5.85 -1.47 14.58
CA ALA A 52 4.73 -0.86 15.29
C ALA A 52 3.57 -0.64 14.31
N PHE A 53 2.48 -1.38 14.49
CA PHE A 53 1.26 -1.13 13.73
C PHE A 53 0.58 0.13 14.26
N VAL A 54 0.28 1.07 13.36
CA VAL A 54 -0.32 2.36 13.70
C VAL A 54 -1.63 2.55 12.95
N GLU A 55 -2.59 3.19 13.60
CA GLU A 55 -3.90 3.46 13.01
C GLU A 55 -3.92 4.81 12.25
N PRO A 56 -4.61 4.88 11.10
CA PRO A 56 -4.83 6.11 10.34
C PRO A 56 -5.35 7.26 11.24
N ARG A 57 -4.78 8.47 11.09
CA ARG A 57 -5.12 9.68 11.89
C ARG A 57 -5.06 9.56 13.41
N SER A 58 -4.28 8.65 13.99
CA SER A 58 -3.89 8.86 15.39
C SER A 58 -2.80 9.94 15.43
N GLY A 59 -3.21 11.19 15.73
CA GLY A 59 -2.30 12.31 15.99
C GLY A 59 -1.27 12.00 17.08
N GLU A 60 -1.47 10.94 17.85
CA GLU A 60 -0.53 10.40 18.81
C GLU A 60 -0.63 8.88 18.79
N THR A 61 0.35 8.21 18.20
CA THR A 61 0.75 6.89 18.69
C THR A 61 2.17 7.03 19.18
N VAL A 62 2.36 6.89 20.48
CA VAL A 62 3.67 6.71 21.10
C VAL A 62 4.18 5.34 20.64
N ALA A 63 4.73 5.27 19.43
CA ALA A 63 5.56 4.14 19.06
C ALA A 63 6.90 4.33 19.77
N PRO A 64 7.59 3.24 20.16
CA PRO A 64 8.96 3.33 20.63
C PRO A 64 9.80 4.15 19.66
N ASP A 65 10.75 4.91 20.19
CA ASP A 65 11.73 5.60 19.36
C ASP A 65 12.39 4.57 18.41
N ARG A 66 12.51 4.93 17.13
CA ARG A 66 13.06 4.10 16.04
C ARG A 66 12.26 2.85 15.63
N ALA A 67 11.04 2.64 16.13
CA ALA A 67 10.20 1.54 15.64
C ALA A 67 9.82 1.71 14.15
N ALA A 68 9.70 0.60 13.43
CA ALA A 68 9.19 0.55 12.07
C ALA A 68 7.66 0.73 12.07
N ARG A 69 7.22 1.98 12.00
CA ARG A 69 5.81 2.38 11.96
C ARG A 69 5.18 1.98 10.64
N ILE A 70 4.10 1.20 10.70
CA ILE A 70 3.37 0.74 9.53
C ILE A 70 1.85 0.81 9.71
N VAL A 71 1.17 1.41 8.72
CA VAL A 71 -0.28 1.34 8.55
C VAL A 71 -0.61 0.19 7.59
N VAL A 72 -1.62 -0.61 7.92
CA VAL A 72 -2.16 -1.63 7.01
C VAL A 72 -3.62 -1.26 6.70
N ASP A 73 -3.89 -0.88 5.46
CA ASP A 73 -5.20 -0.43 4.99
C ASP A 73 -5.76 -1.41 3.95
N ASP A 74 -6.89 -2.04 4.25
CA ASP A 74 -7.57 -3.01 3.38
C ASP A 74 -8.86 -2.49 2.75
N ARG A 75 -9.14 -1.19 2.89
CA ARG A 75 -10.39 -0.57 2.40
C ARG A 75 -10.44 -0.43 0.87
N ALA A 76 -9.30 -0.58 0.20
CA ALA A 76 -9.14 -0.39 -1.25
C ALA A 76 -9.03 -1.68 -2.07
N LYS A 77 -9.24 -2.86 -1.44
CA LYS A 77 -9.08 -4.16 -2.12
C LYS A 77 -10.09 -4.45 -3.23
N GLY A 78 -11.21 -3.73 -3.27
CA GLY A 78 -12.27 -3.93 -4.25
C GLY A 78 -13.13 -5.19 -3.97
N PRO A 79 -13.90 -5.65 -4.96
CA PRO A 79 -14.92 -6.70 -4.77
C PRO A 79 -14.33 -8.10 -4.50
N ALA A 80 -13.19 -8.40 -5.11
CA ALA A 80 -12.47 -9.66 -4.91
C ALA A 80 -11.01 -9.50 -5.33
N TYR A 81 -10.18 -10.47 -4.96
CA TYR A 81 -8.83 -10.56 -5.50
C TYR A 81 -8.87 -10.75 -7.01
N GLY A 82 -8.00 -10.03 -7.73
CA GLY A 82 -8.02 -10.01 -9.20
C GLY A 82 -9.16 -9.23 -9.84
N SER A 83 -10.11 -8.65 -9.09
CA SER A 83 -11.23 -7.90 -9.64
C SER A 83 -11.26 -6.45 -9.15
N MET A 84 -11.62 -5.51 -10.03
CA MET A 84 -11.75 -4.09 -9.72
C MET A 84 -13.20 -3.61 -9.83
N SER A 85 -13.59 -2.68 -8.96
CA SER A 85 -14.83 -1.92 -9.15
C SER A 85 -14.68 -0.91 -10.29
N ASP A 86 -15.80 -0.46 -10.86
CA ASP A 86 -15.79 0.54 -11.93
C ASP A 86 -15.14 1.86 -11.52
N GLU A 87 -15.27 2.23 -10.25
CA GLU A 87 -14.60 3.41 -9.70
C GLU A 87 -13.07 3.27 -9.79
N GLN A 88 -12.55 2.10 -9.41
CA GLN A 88 -11.12 1.83 -9.45
C GLN A 88 -10.62 1.77 -10.91
N LYS A 89 -11.40 1.17 -11.83
CA LYS A 89 -11.08 1.15 -13.26
C LYS A 89 -11.00 2.57 -13.83
N ARG A 90 -12.02 3.40 -13.58
CA ARG A 90 -12.04 4.82 -13.98
C ARG A 90 -10.88 5.59 -13.38
N PHE A 91 -10.51 5.31 -12.13
CA PHE A 91 -9.36 5.92 -11.48
C PHE A 91 -8.05 5.58 -12.23
N LEU A 92 -7.81 4.31 -12.55
CA LEU A 92 -6.61 3.92 -13.29
C LEU A 92 -6.52 4.60 -14.65
N VAL A 93 -7.64 4.65 -15.39
CA VAL A 93 -7.68 5.34 -16.69
C VAL A 93 -7.37 6.83 -16.52
N ARG A 94 -7.89 7.49 -15.49
CA ARG A 94 -7.54 8.90 -15.19
C ARG A 94 -6.05 9.05 -14.87
N VAL A 95 -5.48 8.18 -14.04
CA VAL A 95 -4.03 8.22 -13.72
C VAL A 95 -3.20 8.07 -14.98
N ALA A 96 -3.50 7.07 -15.82
CA ALA A 96 -2.78 6.85 -17.07
C ALA A 96 -2.88 8.07 -18.01
N ARG A 97 -4.08 8.64 -18.19
CA ARG A 97 -4.30 9.81 -19.04
C ARG A 97 -3.60 11.08 -18.55
N THR A 98 -3.50 11.27 -17.23
CA THR A 98 -2.99 12.51 -16.64
C THR A 98 -1.49 12.47 -16.36
N THR A 99 -0.93 11.29 -16.11
CA THR A 99 0.48 11.14 -15.67
C THR A 99 1.33 10.30 -16.61
N GLY A 100 0.72 9.60 -17.57
CA GLY A 100 1.40 8.58 -18.38
C GLY A 100 1.70 7.29 -17.62
N LEU A 101 1.36 7.19 -16.34
CA LEU A 101 1.60 6.01 -15.52
C LEU A 101 0.51 4.96 -15.75
N VAL A 102 0.90 3.85 -16.38
CA VAL A 102 0.05 2.67 -16.53
C VAL A 102 0.32 1.73 -15.35
N LEU A 103 -0.75 1.18 -14.77
CA LEU A 103 -0.70 0.37 -13.55
C LEU A 103 -1.47 -0.93 -13.74
N ASP A 104 -1.03 -1.98 -13.06
CA ASP A 104 -1.74 -3.24 -13.11
C ASP A 104 -3.05 -3.19 -12.29
N PRO A 105 -4.11 -3.85 -12.74
CA PRO A 105 -5.41 -3.83 -12.10
C PRO A 105 -5.52 -4.72 -10.84
N VAL A 106 -4.57 -5.62 -10.61
CA VAL A 106 -4.65 -6.60 -9.52
C VAL A 106 -3.97 -6.08 -8.25
N TYR A 107 -2.83 -5.40 -8.38
CA TYR A 107 -1.97 -5.00 -7.27
C TYR A 107 -1.73 -3.49 -7.21
N THR A 108 -0.84 -2.97 -8.05
CA THR A 108 -0.32 -1.60 -7.95
C THR A 108 -1.39 -0.56 -8.21
N GLY A 109 -2.35 -0.85 -9.09
CA GLY A 109 -3.51 -0.01 -9.33
C GLY A 109 -4.40 0.15 -8.11
N LYS A 110 -4.70 -0.96 -7.41
CA LYS A 110 -5.48 -0.95 -6.17
C LYS A 110 -4.73 -0.25 -5.02
N ALA A 111 -3.41 -0.45 -4.94
CA ALA A 111 -2.58 0.23 -3.96
C ALA A 111 -2.56 1.74 -4.18
N LEU A 112 -2.42 2.21 -5.43
CA LEU A 112 -2.46 3.64 -5.73
C LEU A 112 -3.86 4.23 -5.50
N PHE A 113 -4.92 3.48 -5.83
CA PHE A 113 -6.29 3.86 -5.48
C PHE A 113 -6.45 4.00 -3.97
N GLY A 114 -5.91 3.07 -3.18
CA GLY A 114 -5.89 3.14 -1.73
C GLY A 114 -5.17 4.36 -1.18
N LEU A 115 -4.02 4.72 -1.75
CA LEU A 115 -3.30 5.95 -1.41
C LEU A 115 -4.15 7.20 -1.68
N ALA A 116 -4.76 7.29 -2.86
CA ALA A 116 -5.65 8.39 -3.19
C ALA A 116 -6.84 8.48 -2.22
N GLN A 117 -7.48 7.35 -1.92
CA GLN A 117 -8.58 7.29 -0.95
C GLN A 117 -8.13 7.62 0.47
N ALA A 118 -6.89 7.32 0.87
CA ALA A 118 -6.36 7.72 2.17
C ALA A 118 -6.16 9.24 2.26
N VAL A 119 -5.73 9.89 1.17
CA VAL A 119 -5.64 11.35 1.10
C VAL A 119 -7.02 12.01 1.11
N GLU A 120 -7.99 11.50 0.34
CA GLU A 120 -9.38 11.99 0.35
C GLU A 120 -10.05 11.74 1.72
N ARG A 121 -9.73 10.58 2.31
CA ARG A 121 -9.88 10.19 3.72
C ARG A 121 -9.46 11.28 4.70
N GLY A 122 -8.45 12.06 4.31
CA GLY A 122 -7.61 12.89 5.17
C GLY A 122 -6.74 12.08 6.14
N ASP A 123 -6.67 10.77 5.94
CA ASP A 123 -5.83 9.85 6.70
C ASP A 123 -4.34 10.15 6.49
N ILE A 124 -4.02 10.60 5.27
CA ILE A 124 -2.76 11.21 4.90
C ILE A 124 -3.02 12.70 4.65
N ALA A 125 -2.25 13.56 5.29
CA ALA A 125 -2.43 15.01 5.18
C ALA A 125 -2.24 15.49 3.74
N ARG A 126 -3.12 16.41 3.29
CA ARG A 126 -2.95 17.09 2.01
C ARG A 126 -1.62 17.86 2.03
N GLY A 127 -0.79 17.66 1.01
CA GLY A 127 0.55 18.25 0.92
C GLY A 127 1.66 17.39 1.56
N ALA A 128 1.33 16.25 2.17
CA ALA A 128 2.34 15.27 2.58
C ALA A 128 3.14 14.76 1.37
N ARG A 129 4.45 14.55 1.58
CA ARG A 129 5.31 13.93 0.58
C ARG A 129 5.19 12.42 0.68
N ALA A 130 4.53 11.80 -0.30
CA ALA A 130 4.39 10.34 -0.39
C ALA A 130 5.30 9.78 -1.49
N LEU A 131 6.10 8.77 -1.15
CA LEU A 131 6.82 7.94 -2.12
C LEU A 131 6.00 6.67 -2.39
N PHE A 132 5.44 6.55 -3.58
CA PHE A 132 4.71 5.34 -3.97
C PHE A 132 5.67 4.30 -4.56
N VAL A 133 5.73 3.11 -3.94
CA VAL A 133 6.55 1.99 -4.42
C VAL A 133 5.76 1.19 -5.45
N HIS A 134 6.01 1.46 -6.72
CA HIS A 134 5.41 0.72 -7.83
C HIS A 134 6.04 -0.69 -7.95
N THR A 135 5.36 -1.73 -7.47
CA THR A 135 5.90 -3.09 -7.42
C THR A 135 5.84 -3.89 -8.73
N GLY A 136 5.31 -3.30 -9.82
CA GLY A 136 5.26 -3.93 -11.14
C GLY A 136 3.87 -4.48 -11.46
N GLY A 137 3.78 -5.64 -12.10
CA GLY A 137 2.51 -6.32 -12.40
C GLY A 137 1.92 -6.05 -13.78
N LEU A 138 2.55 -5.20 -14.61
CA LEU A 138 2.03 -4.80 -15.92
C LEU A 138 1.57 -5.95 -16.84
N PRO A 139 2.23 -7.13 -16.90
CA PRO A 139 1.72 -8.25 -17.68
C PRO A 139 0.28 -8.67 -17.30
N GLY A 140 -0.17 -8.41 -16.06
CA GLY A 140 -1.54 -8.64 -15.63
C GLY A 140 -2.59 -7.81 -16.38
N LEU A 141 -2.21 -6.67 -16.96
CA LEU A 141 -3.09 -5.90 -17.86
C LEU A 141 -3.45 -6.68 -19.13
N LEU A 142 -2.55 -7.52 -19.62
CA LEU A 142 -2.83 -8.31 -20.83
C LEU A 142 -3.96 -9.32 -20.59
N ALA A 143 -4.06 -9.84 -19.37
CA ALA A 143 -5.12 -10.77 -18.99
C ALA A 143 -6.47 -10.07 -18.72
N GLN A 144 -6.45 -8.77 -18.38
CA GLN A 144 -7.64 -8.01 -17.97
C GLN A 144 -7.98 -6.86 -18.92
N GLY A 145 -7.36 -6.81 -20.10
CA GLY A 145 -7.49 -5.71 -21.04
C GLY A 145 -8.94 -5.48 -21.49
N GLU A 146 -9.70 -6.55 -21.70
CA GLU A 146 -11.13 -6.49 -22.05
C GLU A 146 -11.95 -5.80 -20.95
N GLU A 147 -11.72 -6.12 -19.68
CA GLU A 147 -12.47 -5.56 -18.56
C GLU A 147 -12.22 -4.05 -18.34
N LEU A 148 -11.10 -3.54 -18.85
CA LEU A 148 -10.75 -2.12 -18.79
C LEU A 148 -11.25 -1.33 -20.01
N ARG A 149 -11.69 -1.98 -21.09
CA ARG A 149 -12.13 -1.30 -22.32
C ARG A 149 -13.24 -0.30 -22.05
N ASP A 150 -14.27 -0.70 -21.32
CA ASP A 150 -15.41 0.16 -21.00
C ASP A 150 -15.03 1.39 -20.18
N ALA A 151 -13.94 1.31 -19.40
CA ALA A 151 -13.44 2.44 -18.62
C ALA A 151 -12.61 3.43 -19.45
N ILE A 152 -12.10 3.00 -20.60
CA ILE A 152 -11.31 3.83 -21.52
C ILE A 152 -12.25 4.72 -22.34
N GLY A 153 -13.43 4.24 -22.71
CA GLY A 153 -14.40 4.96 -23.55
C GLY A 153 -14.14 4.74 -25.02
#